data_AF-A0A1X0R569-F1
#
_entry.id   AF-A0A1X0R569-F1
#
_cell.length_a   1.000
_cell.length_b   1.000
_cell.length_c   1.000
_cell.angle_alpha   90.00
_cell.angle_beta   90.00
_cell.angle_gamma   90.00
#
_symmetry.space_group_name_H-M   'P 1'
#
loop_
_entity.id
_entity.type
_entity.pdbx_description
1 polymer ?
#
loop_
_entity_poly.entity_id
_entity_poly.type
_entity_poly.pdbx_seq_one_letter_code
_entity_poly.pdbx_strand_id
1 'polypeptide(L)'
;MTTLHIDKEESDIFLLNRKKRESESELEKLHKETIPDIPLSKALHLLANVHGKVFDKAISTIRQSSPLELSVKVGESPTIKALLSIERYLETNKFKHVYEPLKEKFLKRSHQHESSMRIIGYFLLYSTKHQSTAREFIYQELLNDNKRDQLAAVILLQFLYAKYIIKEDHADFVYTLVSLFVQVTEKHSASPTLLSCSAYELSLNCCWYTYDRLRRPRAKEDKAIVEVESLNVDQQLDDMLCQTKKLIDILQRWHTMKDEAGTIAYQEISGLVASLKSHSVNSTITLEFIATYLVPRLVLHEKPLSQKRQRSILSYKVIK
;
A
#
# COMPACT_ATOMS: atom_id res chain seq x y z
N MET A 1 57.61 29.81 -16.39
CA MET A 1 57.28 29.53 -14.97
C MET A 1 55.90 30.11 -14.72
N THR A 2 54.87 29.26 -14.72
CA THR A 2 53.50 29.68 -14.48
C THR A 2 53.10 29.11 -13.12
N THR A 3 53.07 29.98 -12.12
CA THR A 3 52.63 29.65 -10.77
C THR A 3 51.10 29.50 -10.78
N LEU A 4 50.63 28.29 -10.52
CA LEU A 4 49.23 27.99 -10.23
C LEU A 4 48.87 28.64 -8.88
N HIS A 5 48.11 29.73 -8.91
CA HIS A 5 47.33 30.17 -7.76
C HIS A 5 46.14 29.22 -7.63
N ILE A 6 46.28 28.24 -6.74
CA ILE A 6 45.13 27.51 -6.20
C ILE A 6 44.48 28.49 -5.22
N ASP A 7 43.31 29.00 -5.59
CA ASP A 7 42.53 29.92 -4.79
C ASP A 7 42.24 29.30 -3.42
N LYS A 8 42.62 30.01 -2.36
CA LYS A 8 42.37 29.62 -0.96
C LYS A 8 40.90 29.30 -0.68
N GLU A 9 39.98 29.89 -1.43
CA GLU A 9 38.54 29.69 -1.30
C GLU A 9 38.09 28.27 -1.66
N GLU A 10 38.70 27.61 -2.65
CA GLU A 10 38.36 26.21 -2.98
C GLU A 10 38.83 25.24 -1.90
N SER A 11 40.04 25.47 -1.35
CA SER A 11 40.61 24.71 -0.23
C SER A 11 39.70 24.74 1.00
N ASP A 12 39.18 25.92 1.34
CA ASP A 12 38.35 26.11 2.54
C ASP A 12 36.97 25.48 2.39
N ILE A 13 36.38 25.49 1.18
CA ILE A 13 35.12 24.79 0.87
C ILE A 13 35.29 23.26 0.98
N PHE A 14 36.40 22.71 0.50
CA PHE A 14 36.69 21.28 0.63
C PHE A 14 36.92 20.85 2.09
N LEU A 15 37.61 21.66 2.89
CA LEU A 15 37.81 21.42 4.32
C LEU A 15 36.52 21.51 5.13
N LEU A 16 35.65 22.49 4.83
CA LEU A 16 34.33 22.64 5.44
C LEU A 16 33.42 21.46 5.12
N ASN A 17 33.39 21.01 3.85
CA ASN A 17 32.61 19.85 3.44
C ASN A 17 33.12 18.54 4.06
N ARG A 18 34.43 18.41 4.25
CA ARG A 18 35.03 17.25 4.92
C ARG A 18 34.71 17.22 6.41
N LYS A 19 34.86 18.35 7.13
CA LYS A 19 34.48 18.47 8.55
C LYS A 19 32.98 18.22 8.75
N LYS A 20 32.14 18.69 7.84
CA LYS A 20 30.69 18.44 7.87
C LYS A 20 30.38 16.94 7.72
N ARG A 21 30.99 16.25 6.75
CA ARG A 21 30.85 14.79 6.58
C ARG A 21 31.41 13.99 7.76
N GLU A 22 32.52 14.42 8.34
CA GLU A 22 33.11 13.79 9.53
C GLU A 22 32.17 13.96 10.75
N SER A 23 31.56 15.14 10.93
CA SER A 23 30.56 15.38 11.98
C SER A 23 29.26 14.59 11.77
N GLU A 24 28.79 14.44 10.52
CA GLU A 24 27.62 13.62 10.19
C GLU A 24 27.89 12.12 10.47
N SER A 25 29.09 11.65 10.15
CA SER A 25 29.57 10.29 10.46
C SER A 25 29.67 10.02 11.97
N GLU A 26 30.18 10.96 12.75
CA GLU A 26 30.24 10.86 14.21
C GLU A 26 28.84 10.90 14.84
N LEU A 27 27.93 11.72 14.30
CA LEU A 27 26.53 11.80 14.72
C LEU A 27 25.77 10.50 14.42
N GLU A 28 26.01 9.87 13.26
CA GLU A 28 25.44 8.56 12.93
C GLU A 28 25.95 7.46 13.87
N LYS A 29 27.24 7.49 14.25
CA LYS A 29 27.81 6.55 15.23
C LYS A 29 27.19 6.75 16.61
N LEU A 30 27.12 7.99 17.10
CA LEU A 30 26.47 8.33 18.37
C LEU A 30 25.00 7.90 18.40
N HIS A 31 24.27 8.12 17.31
CA HIS A 31 22.87 7.70 17.18
C HIS A 31 22.72 6.17 17.23
N LYS A 32 23.59 5.41 16.53
CA LYS A 32 23.64 3.94 16.61
C LYS A 32 23.98 3.44 18.02
N GLU A 33 24.86 4.14 18.73
CA GLU A 33 25.21 3.83 20.11
C GLU A 33 24.09 4.17 21.11
N THR A 34 23.25 5.17 20.83
CA THR A 34 22.15 5.59 21.73
C THR A 34 20.84 4.82 21.57
N ILE A 35 20.57 4.13 20.45
CA ILE A 35 19.35 3.33 20.29
C ILE A 35 19.40 2.15 21.27
N PRO A 36 18.58 2.12 22.33
CA PRO A 36 18.71 1.11 23.36
C PRO A 36 18.21 -0.24 22.84
N ASP A 37 18.87 -1.31 23.27
CA ASP A 37 18.59 -2.66 22.80
C ASP A 37 17.47 -3.30 23.64
N ILE A 38 16.21 -3.01 23.29
CA ILE A 38 15.07 -3.74 23.86
C ILE A 38 14.95 -5.08 23.10
N PRO A 39 14.94 -6.24 23.80
CA PRO A 39 14.72 -7.52 23.14
C PRO A 39 13.43 -7.53 22.32
N LEU A 40 13.48 -8.15 21.13
CA LEU A 40 12.37 -8.14 20.17
C LEU A 40 11.01 -8.48 20.81
N SER A 41 10.95 -9.56 21.61
CA SER A 41 9.71 -10.00 22.26
C SER A 41 9.11 -8.92 23.17
N LYS A 42 9.95 -8.19 23.91
CA LYS A 42 9.53 -7.10 24.80
C LYS A 42 9.09 -5.87 24.01
N ALA A 43 9.78 -5.54 22.93
CA ALA A 43 9.40 -4.44 22.04
C ALA A 43 8.04 -4.71 21.38
N LEU A 44 7.84 -5.90 20.80
CA LEU A 44 6.56 -6.30 20.20
C LEU A 44 5.42 -6.34 21.22
N HIS A 45 5.68 -6.87 22.43
CA HIS A 45 4.69 -6.88 23.50
C HIS A 45 4.29 -5.46 23.91
N LEU A 46 5.26 -4.55 24.08
CA LEU A 46 4.99 -3.16 24.40
C LEU A 46 4.11 -2.52 23.32
N LEU A 47 4.54 -2.57 22.06
CA LEU A 47 3.84 -1.93 20.95
C LEU A 47 2.44 -2.51 20.71
N ALA A 48 2.24 -3.81 20.93
CA ALA A 48 0.93 -4.44 20.78
C ALA A 48 -0.12 -3.90 21.77
N ASN A 49 0.32 -3.30 22.87
CA ASN A 49 -0.54 -2.74 23.92
C ASN A 49 -0.58 -1.19 23.90
N VAL A 50 0.07 -0.54 22.94
CA VAL A 50 0.03 0.92 22.80
C VAL A 50 -1.27 1.35 22.12
N HIS A 51 -1.88 2.42 22.64
CA HIS A 51 -3.06 3.03 22.02
C HIS A 51 -2.71 3.63 20.64
N GLY A 52 -3.57 3.41 19.63
CA GLY A 52 -3.32 3.81 18.24
C GLY A 52 -2.82 5.26 18.07
N LYS A 53 -3.48 6.24 18.71
CA LYS A 53 -3.04 7.65 18.66
C LYS A 53 -1.62 7.90 19.17
N VAL A 54 -1.18 7.15 20.19
CA VAL A 54 0.18 7.27 20.75
C VAL A 54 1.18 6.68 19.77
N PHE A 55 0.83 5.56 19.14
CA PHE A 55 1.62 4.93 18.09
C PHE A 55 1.78 5.84 16.87
N ASP A 56 0.68 6.40 16.36
CA ASP A 56 0.70 7.30 15.20
C ASP A 56 1.53 8.57 15.49
N LYS A 57 1.44 9.12 16.72
CA LYS A 57 2.28 10.24 17.17
C LYS A 57 3.76 9.88 17.21
N ALA A 58 4.10 8.67 17.66
CA ALA A 58 5.49 8.18 17.66
C ALA A 58 6.04 8.08 16.24
N ILE A 59 5.26 7.58 15.27
CA ILE A 59 5.64 7.54 13.85
C ILE A 59 5.89 8.94 13.31
N SER A 60 4.94 9.86 13.52
CA SER A 60 5.09 11.26 13.08
C SER A 60 6.38 11.86 13.62
N THR A 61 6.67 11.58 14.90
CA THR A 61 7.89 12.05 15.55
C THR A 61 9.14 11.46 14.91
N ILE A 62 9.19 10.14 14.66
CA ILE A 62 10.33 9.49 14.00
C ILE A 62 10.59 10.10 12.62
N ARG A 63 9.53 10.34 11.84
CA ARG A 63 9.62 10.86 10.47
C ARG A 63 10.04 12.33 10.38
N GLN A 64 9.66 13.14 11.37
CA GLN A 64 9.84 14.60 11.33
C GLN A 64 11.07 15.08 12.12
N SER A 65 11.65 14.24 12.97
CA SER A 65 12.78 14.64 13.82
C SER A 65 14.10 14.47 13.10
N SER A 66 15.04 15.39 13.35
CA SER A 66 16.45 15.18 13.04
C SER A 66 17.04 14.01 13.89
N PRO A 67 18.15 13.38 13.49
CA PRO A 67 18.77 12.30 14.26
C PRO A 67 19.08 12.68 15.72
N LEU A 68 19.51 13.92 15.95
CA LEU A 68 19.79 14.48 17.28
C LEU A 68 18.53 14.62 18.14
N GLU A 69 17.47 15.20 17.59
CA GLU A 69 16.18 15.28 18.28
C GLU A 69 15.60 13.90 18.57
N LEU A 70 15.77 12.97 17.63
CA LEU A 70 15.29 11.61 17.78
C LEU A 70 16.01 10.91 18.94
N SER A 71 17.33 11.09 19.09
CA SER A 71 18.08 10.55 20.24
C SER A 71 17.54 11.02 21.59
N VAL A 72 17.12 12.28 21.71
CA VAL A 72 16.48 12.80 22.94
C VAL A 72 15.10 12.17 23.15
N LYS A 73 14.26 12.18 22.10
CA LYS A 73 12.87 11.66 22.17
C LYS A 73 12.79 10.15 22.39
N VAL A 74 13.85 9.40 22.06
CA VAL A 74 14.00 7.98 22.40
C VAL A 74 14.06 7.76 23.92
N GLY A 75 14.66 8.69 24.67
CA GLY A 75 14.65 8.66 26.13
C GLY A 75 13.27 8.92 26.73
N GLU A 76 12.45 9.72 26.06
CA GLU A 76 11.14 10.19 26.54
C GLU A 76 9.97 9.29 26.14
N SER A 77 10.08 8.57 25.03
CA SER A 77 9.00 7.77 24.45
C SER A 77 9.35 6.28 24.36
N PRO A 78 8.75 5.43 25.22
CA PRO A 78 8.91 3.97 25.12
C PRO A 78 8.46 3.39 23.78
N THR A 79 7.53 4.05 23.09
CA THR A 79 7.02 3.61 21.78
C THR A 79 8.05 3.86 20.68
N ILE A 80 8.65 5.06 20.64
CA ILE A 80 9.74 5.38 19.69
C ILE A 80 10.91 4.43 19.94
N LYS A 81 11.30 4.29 21.21
CA LYS A 81 12.36 3.39 21.64
C LYS A 81 12.13 1.97 21.14
N ALA A 82 10.94 1.40 21.35
CA ALA A 82 10.62 0.05 20.90
C ALA A 82 10.64 -0.10 19.37
N LEU A 83 10.15 0.87 18.60
CA LEU A 83 10.19 0.84 17.14
C LEU A 83 11.64 0.82 16.62
N LEU A 84 12.48 1.73 17.12
CA LEU A 84 13.88 1.80 16.70
C LEU A 84 14.70 0.59 17.16
N SER A 85 14.41 -0.01 18.32
CA SER A 85 15.03 -1.27 18.73
C SER A 85 14.71 -2.41 17.75
N ILE A 86 13.47 -2.48 17.22
CA ILE A 86 13.11 -3.48 16.21
C ILE A 86 13.83 -3.20 14.89
N GLU A 87 13.95 -1.94 14.47
CA GLU A 87 14.73 -1.60 13.26
C GLU A 87 16.18 -2.03 13.40
N ARG A 88 16.81 -1.78 14.56
CA ARG A 88 18.18 -2.23 14.86
C ARG A 88 18.28 -3.75 14.83
N TYR A 89 17.32 -4.46 15.42
CA TYR A 89 17.27 -5.92 15.38
C TYR A 89 17.24 -6.47 13.94
N LEU A 90 16.45 -5.84 13.06
CA LEU A 90 16.32 -6.23 11.66
C LEU A 90 17.56 -5.94 10.81
N GLU A 91 18.54 -5.16 11.30
CA GLU A 91 19.82 -4.98 10.58
C GLU A 91 20.61 -6.30 10.45
N THR A 92 20.34 -7.28 11.32
CA THR A 92 21.03 -8.58 11.34
C THR A 92 20.08 -9.78 11.26
N ASN A 93 18.76 -9.55 11.20
CA ASN A 93 17.74 -10.60 11.31
C ASN A 93 16.67 -10.48 10.22
N LYS A 94 15.93 -11.57 10.00
CA LYS A 94 14.87 -11.62 8.99
C LYS A 94 13.59 -10.95 9.48
N PHE A 95 12.90 -10.25 8.57
CA PHE A 95 11.60 -9.62 8.84
C PHE A 95 10.54 -10.61 9.35
N LYS A 96 10.64 -11.89 8.95
CA LYS A 96 9.80 -12.98 9.44
C LYS A 96 9.69 -13.03 10.97
N HIS A 97 10.76 -12.69 11.70
CA HIS A 97 10.78 -12.73 13.17
C HIS A 97 9.84 -11.68 13.80
N VAL A 98 9.56 -10.58 13.09
CA VAL A 98 8.61 -9.56 13.50
C VAL A 98 7.20 -9.93 13.04
N TYR A 99 7.08 -10.44 11.81
CA TYR A 99 5.79 -10.71 11.18
C TYR A 99 5.06 -11.93 11.78
N GLU A 100 5.71 -13.08 11.91
CA GLU A 100 5.05 -14.34 12.34
C GLU A 100 4.36 -14.23 13.71
N PRO A 101 4.99 -13.66 14.76
CA PRO A 101 4.34 -13.53 16.07
C PRO A 101 3.10 -12.62 16.06
N LEU A 102 3.01 -11.72 15.08
CA LEU A 102 1.91 -10.77 14.92
C LEU A 102 0.82 -11.30 13.97
N LYS A 103 1.19 -12.08 12.94
CA LYS A 103 0.28 -12.64 11.92
C LYS A 103 -0.91 -13.37 12.54
N GLU A 104 -0.64 -14.23 13.52
CA GLU A 104 -1.68 -15.03 14.19
C GLU A 104 -2.76 -14.19 14.89
N LYS A 105 -2.50 -12.90 15.12
CA LYS A 105 -3.47 -11.96 15.69
C LYS A 105 -4.38 -11.33 14.63
N PHE A 106 -3.99 -11.30 13.36
CA PHE A 106 -4.78 -10.68 12.28
C PHE A 106 -6.09 -11.42 12.02
N LEU A 107 -6.04 -12.74 12.16
CA LEU A 107 -7.14 -13.65 11.82
C LEU A 107 -8.11 -13.90 12.98
N LYS A 108 -7.89 -13.31 14.15
CA LYS A 108 -8.76 -13.50 15.33
C LYS A 108 -10.01 -12.63 15.25
N ARG A 109 -11.18 -13.25 15.45
CA ARG A 109 -12.51 -12.63 15.32
C ARG A 109 -12.85 -11.57 16.37
N SER A 110 -12.30 -11.65 17.58
CA SER A 110 -12.83 -10.88 18.71
C SER A 110 -12.47 -9.40 18.66
N HIS A 111 -11.29 -9.05 18.17
CA HIS A 111 -10.89 -7.71 17.75
C HIS A 111 -9.79 -7.92 16.71
N GLN A 112 -9.98 -7.46 15.46
CA GLN A 112 -8.85 -7.32 14.55
C GLN A 112 -7.79 -6.52 15.31
N HIS A 113 -6.64 -7.13 15.60
CA HIS A 113 -5.62 -6.52 16.44
C HIS A 113 -4.94 -5.42 15.63
N GLU A 114 -5.61 -4.26 15.52
CA GLU A 114 -5.15 -3.08 14.78
C GLU A 114 -3.73 -2.73 15.23
N SER A 115 -3.39 -2.85 16.52
CA SER A 115 -2.04 -2.61 17.04
C SER A 115 -0.99 -3.49 16.37
N SER A 116 -1.27 -4.78 16.14
CA SER A 116 -0.33 -5.68 15.45
C SER A 116 -0.18 -5.32 13.98
N MET A 117 -1.28 -4.93 13.32
CA MET A 117 -1.25 -4.46 11.93
C MET A 117 -0.53 -3.12 11.78
N ARG A 118 -0.66 -2.21 12.76
CA ARG A 118 0.07 -0.93 12.82
C ARG A 118 1.58 -1.13 12.92
N ILE A 119 2.03 -2.10 13.73
CA ILE A 119 3.45 -2.43 13.85
C ILE A 119 4.01 -2.85 12.49
N ILE A 120 3.35 -3.77 11.79
CA ILE A 120 3.78 -4.17 10.44
C ILE A 120 3.65 -3.01 9.44
N GLY A 121 2.57 -2.24 9.55
CA GLY A 121 2.33 -1.04 8.74
C GLY A 121 3.45 -0.02 8.82
N TYR A 122 4.07 0.16 9.99
CA TYR A 122 5.25 1.00 10.14
C TYR A 122 6.38 0.59 9.19
N PHE A 123 6.70 -0.70 9.16
CA PHE A 123 7.77 -1.19 8.29
C PHE A 123 7.38 -1.10 6.81
N LEU A 124 6.12 -1.36 6.47
CA LEU A 124 5.66 -1.30 5.07
C LEU A 124 5.59 0.12 4.50
N LEU A 125 5.27 1.12 5.32
CA LEU A 125 4.94 2.47 4.86
C LEU A 125 5.95 3.54 5.25
N TYR A 126 6.68 3.38 6.37
CA TYR A 126 7.44 4.49 6.97
C TYR A 126 8.91 4.19 7.26
N SER A 127 9.29 2.92 7.45
CA SER A 127 10.69 2.59 7.78
C SER A 127 11.60 2.85 6.57
N THR A 128 12.52 3.79 6.70
CA THR A 128 13.45 4.14 5.62
C THR A 128 14.44 3.02 5.30
N LYS A 129 14.80 2.20 6.30
CA LYS A 129 15.79 1.12 6.16
C LYS A 129 15.17 -0.20 5.67
N HIS A 130 14.00 -0.54 6.19
CA HIS A 130 13.45 -1.90 6.06
C HIS A 130 12.20 -1.99 5.19
N GLN A 131 11.73 -0.88 4.61
CA GLN A 131 10.51 -0.85 3.80
C GLN A 131 10.56 -1.80 2.61
N SER A 132 11.64 -1.78 1.81
CA SER A 132 11.76 -2.65 0.64
C SER A 132 11.67 -4.13 1.05
N THR A 133 12.45 -4.53 2.06
CA THR A 133 12.44 -5.91 2.57
C THR A 133 11.09 -6.32 3.16
N ALA A 134 10.42 -5.42 3.88
CA ALA A 134 9.11 -5.70 4.45
C ALA A 134 8.03 -5.83 3.37
N ARG A 135 8.05 -4.96 2.35
CA ARG A 135 7.12 -5.02 1.20
C ARG A 135 7.34 -6.31 0.42
N GLU A 136 8.58 -6.65 0.09
CA GLU A 136 8.92 -7.90 -0.60
C GLU A 136 8.44 -9.13 0.19
N PHE A 137 8.64 -9.14 1.50
CA PHE A 137 8.14 -10.22 2.35
C PHE A 137 6.61 -10.40 2.23
N ILE A 138 5.85 -9.29 2.21
CA ILE A 138 4.40 -9.35 2.04
C ILE A 138 4.00 -9.78 0.63
N TYR A 139 4.75 -9.41 -0.41
CA TYR A 139 4.52 -9.91 -1.76
C TYR A 139 4.67 -11.43 -1.83
N GLN A 140 5.69 -11.97 -1.18
CA GLN A 140 5.89 -13.43 -1.07
C GLN A 140 4.75 -14.11 -0.30
N GLU A 141 4.24 -13.51 0.78
CA GLU A 141 3.08 -14.03 1.51
C GLU A 141 1.81 -14.05 0.64
N LEU A 142 1.62 -13.07 -0.25
CA LEU A 142 0.51 -13.05 -1.21
C LEU A 142 0.68 -14.12 -2.31
N LEU A 143 1.90 -14.37 -2.78
CA LEU A 143 2.18 -15.33 -3.84
C LEU A 143 2.27 -16.78 -3.36
N ASN A 144 2.38 -17.01 -2.05
CA ASN A 144 2.43 -18.33 -1.44
C ASN A 144 1.18 -19.20 -1.75
N ASP A 145 1.28 -20.51 -1.56
CA ASP A 145 0.17 -21.46 -1.70
C ASP A 145 -0.70 -21.55 -0.43
N ASN A 146 -0.19 -21.11 0.71
CA ASN A 146 -0.92 -21.15 1.96
C ASN A 146 -2.03 -20.07 2.02
N LYS A 147 -3.29 -20.51 1.88
CA LYS A 147 -4.48 -19.65 1.95
C LYS A 147 -4.58 -18.83 3.24
N ARG A 148 -4.10 -19.36 4.38
CA ARG A 148 -4.14 -18.67 5.68
C ARG A 148 -3.17 -17.49 5.68
N ASP A 149 -1.98 -17.69 5.15
CA ASP A 149 -0.94 -16.66 5.04
C ASP A 149 -1.37 -15.57 4.06
N GLN A 150 -1.88 -15.97 2.89
CA GLN A 150 -2.46 -15.04 1.91
C GLN A 150 -3.60 -14.21 2.52
N LEU A 151 -4.52 -14.83 3.27
CA LEU A 151 -5.62 -14.12 3.90
C LEU A 151 -5.13 -13.13 4.95
N ALA A 152 -4.12 -13.50 5.74
CA ALA A 152 -3.54 -12.61 6.74
C ALA A 152 -2.90 -11.37 6.09
N ALA A 153 -2.16 -11.57 4.99
CA ALA A 153 -1.58 -10.48 4.19
C ALA A 153 -2.67 -9.57 3.58
N VAL A 154 -3.73 -10.15 3.00
CA VAL A 154 -4.86 -9.39 2.44
C VAL A 154 -5.56 -8.55 3.53
N ILE A 155 -5.84 -9.12 4.71
CA ILE A 155 -6.47 -8.39 5.82
C ILE A 155 -5.58 -7.25 6.32
N LEU A 156 -4.28 -7.50 6.48
CA LEU A 156 -3.32 -6.47 6.84
C LEU A 156 -3.36 -5.31 5.83
N LEU A 157 -3.30 -5.63 4.53
CA LEU A 157 -3.28 -4.62 3.48
C LEU A 157 -4.63 -3.90 3.35
N GLN A 158 -5.75 -4.56 3.60
CA GLN A 158 -7.07 -3.92 3.67
C GLN A 158 -7.13 -2.90 4.80
N PHE A 159 -6.59 -3.25 5.98
CA PHE A 159 -6.46 -2.32 7.10
C PHE A 159 -5.59 -1.10 6.74
N LEU A 160 -4.42 -1.34 6.14
CA LEU A 160 -3.50 -0.25 5.75
C LEU A 160 -4.08 0.63 4.65
N TYR A 161 -4.77 0.02 3.68
CA TYR A 161 -5.46 0.72 2.60
C TYR A 161 -6.44 1.75 3.16
N ALA A 162 -7.33 1.31 4.06
CA ALA A 162 -8.37 2.15 4.63
C ALA A 162 -7.85 3.22 5.61
N LYS A 163 -6.77 2.94 6.35
CA LYS A 163 -6.30 3.81 7.43
C LYS A 163 -5.19 4.77 7.03
N TYR A 164 -4.26 4.35 6.16
CA TYR A 164 -2.97 5.01 5.95
C TYR A 164 -2.67 5.29 4.47
N ILE A 165 -2.79 4.28 3.59
CA ILE A 165 -2.34 4.37 2.19
C ILE A 165 -3.05 5.49 1.42
N ILE A 166 -4.39 5.54 1.46
CA ILE A 166 -5.15 6.59 0.76
C ILE A 166 -4.84 7.97 1.33
N LYS A 167 -4.70 8.07 2.66
CA LYS A 167 -4.52 9.37 3.34
C LYS A 167 -3.14 9.98 3.10
N GLU A 168 -2.13 9.14 2.91
CA GLU A 168 -0.73 9.55 2.79
C GLU A 168 -0.14 9.30 1.39
N ASP A 169 -0.98 8.95 0.42
CA ASP A 169 -0.66 8.89 -1.01
C ASP A 169 0.45 7.89 -1.44
N HIS A 170 0.46 6.69 -0.84
CA HIS A 170 1.42 5.61 -1.15
C HIS A 170 1.09 4.86 -2.47
N ALA A 171 0.90 5.54 -3.61
CA ALA A 171 0.43 4.87 -4.83
C ALA A 171 1.44 3.98 -5.54
N ASP A 172 2.75 4.20 -5.36
CA ASP A 172 3.78 3.27 -5.85
C ASP A 172 3.52 1.87 -5.27
N PHE A 173 3.23 1.81 -3.97
CA PHE A 173 2.93 0.57 -3.27
C PHE A 173 1.61 -0.04 -3.76
N VAL A 174 0.58 0.78 -3.93
CA VAL A 174 -0.73 0.32 -4.42
C VAL A 174 -0.63 -0.25 -5.82
N TYR A 175 0.08 0.44 -6.72
CA TYR A 175 0.25 0.03 -8.12
C TYR A 175 0.84 -1.38 -8.21
N THR A 176 1.91 -1.66 -7.47
CA THR A 176 2.52 -2.99 -7.42
C THR A 176 1.54 -4.05 -6.89
N LEU A 177 0.79 -3.72 -5.84
CA LEU A 177 -0.13 -4.65 -5.18
C LEU A 177 -1.33 -5.05 -6.05
N VAL A 178 -1.80 -4.21 -6.99
CA VAL A 178 -2.97 -4.52 -7.82
C VAL A 178 -2.83 -5.87 -8.50
N SER A 179 -1.71 -6.06 -9.21
CA SER A 179 -1.45 -7.29 -9.96
C SER A 179 -1.42 -8.53 -9.05
N LEU A 180 -0.86 -8.39 -7.83
CA LEU A 180 -0.75 -9.47 -6.85
C LEU A 180 -2.13 -9.86 -6.31
N PHE A 181 -2.98 -8.89 -5.97
CA PHE A 181 -4.33 -9.19 -5.49
C PHE A 181 -5.21 -9.81 -6.57
N VAL A 182 -5.09 -9.37 -7.82
CA VAL A 182 -5.81 -10.00 -8.93
C VAL A 182 -5.34 -11.43 -9.12
N GLN A 183 -4.04 -11.71 -9.06
CA GLN A 183 -3.51 -13.07 -9.11
C GLN A 183 -4.05 -13.96 -7.98
N VAL A 184 -4.08 -13.46 -6.73
CA VAL A 184 -4.70 -14.18 -5.60
C VAL A 184 -6.17 -14.47 -5.87
N THR A 185 -6.89 -13.47 -6.38
CA THR A 185 -8.32 -13.58 -6.70
C THR A 185 -8.56 -14.61 -7.81
N GLU A 186 -7.77 -14.58 -8.88
CA GLU A 186 -7.81 -15.53 -10.00
C GLU A 186 -7.49 -16.95 -9.53
N LYS A 187 -6.42 -17.14 -8.76
CA LYS A 187 -5.98 -18.43 -8.21
C LYS A 187 -7.08 -19.11 -7.40
N HIS A 188 -7.85 -18.33 -6.64
CA HIS A 188 -8.95 -18.82 -5.80
C HIS A 188 -10.34 -18.50 -6.38
N SER A 189 -10.44 -18.31 -7.71
CA SER A 189 -11.69 -17.92 -8.37
C SER A 189 -12.68 -19.06 -8.60
N ALA A 190 -12.32 -20.31 -8.28
CA ALA A 190 -13.23 -21.46 -8.42
C ALA A 190 -14.51 -21.31 -7.58
N SER A 191 -14.43 -20.64 -6.43
CA SER A 191 -15.58 -20.32 -5.59
C SER A 191 -15.35 -19.02 -4.80
N PRO A 192 -16.43 -18.31 -4.43
CA PRO A 192 -16.34 -17.15 -3.55
C PRO A 192 -16.01 -17.60 -2.13
N THR A 193 -14.82 -17.26 -1.65
CA THR A 193 -14.33 -17.53 -0.31
C THR A 193 -14.01 -16.22 0.38
N LEU A 194 -13.80 -16.23 1.70
CA LEU A 194 -13.35 -15.03 2.41
C LEU A 194 -12.06 -14.47 1.79
N LEU A 195 -11.09 -15.33 1.46
CA LEU A 195 -9.85 -14.92 0.80
C LEU A 195 -10.10 -14.30 -0.57
N SER A 196 -10.80 -15.00 -1.47
CA SER A 196 -11.01 -14.50 -2.83
C SER A 196 -11.89 -13.26 -2.86
N CYS A 197 -12.91 -13.16 -2.01
CA CYS A 197 -13.73 -11.95 -1.89
C CYS A 197 -12.98 -10.76 -1.28
N SER A 198 -12.17 -10.97 -0.23
CA SER A 198 -11.36 -9.89 0.36
C SER A 198 -10.26 -9.41 -0.60
N ALA A 199 -9.59 -10.33 -1.29
CA ALA A 199 -8.60 -9.98 -2.31
C ALA A 199 -9.25 -9.24 -3.49
N TYR A 200 -10.43 -9.68 -3.93
CA TYR A 200 -11.20 -9.00 -4.97
C TYR A 200 -11.52 -7.56 -4.59
N GLU A 201 -12.13 -7.37 -3.41
CA GLU A 201 -12.56 -6.04 -2.94
C GLU A 201 -11.37 -5.09 -2.86
N LEU A 202 -10.24 -5.58 -2.34
CA LEU A 202 -9.02 -4.79 -2.26
C LEU A 202 -8.41 -4.51 -3.64
N SER A 203 -8.34 -5.50 -4.54
CA SER A 203 -7.86 -5.33 -5.92
C SER A 203 -8.60 -4.19 -6.61
N LEU A 204 -9.92 -4.25 -6.49
CA LEU A 204 -10.84 -3.37 -7.17
C LEU A 204 -10.75 -1.93 -6.64
N ASN A 205 -10.70 -1.77 -5.31
CA ASN A 205 -10.42 -0.48 -4.68
C ASN A 205 -9.08 0.11 -5.14
N CYS A 206 -8.03 -0.71 -5.21
CA CYS A 206 -6.71 -0.29 -5.67
C CYS A 206 -6.70 0.08 -7.17
N CYS A 207 -7.40 -0.66 -8.03
CA CYS A 207 -7.60 -0.29 -9.44
C CYS A 207 -8.24 1.10 -9.55
N TRP A 208 -9.30 1.38 -8.77
CA TRP A 208 -9.97 2.68 -8.79
C TRP A 208 -9.09 3.81 -8.30
N TYR A 209 -8.45 3.63 -7.16
CA TYR A 209 -7.56 4.62 -6.60
C TYR A 209 -6.45 4.98 -7.60
N THR A 210 -5.84 3.98 -8.23
CA THR A 210 -4.78 4.17 -9.23
C THR A 210 -5.33 4.88 -10.47
N TYR A 211 -6.46 4.43 -11.00
CA TYR A 211 -7.08 5.02 -12.18
C TYR A 211 -7.46 6.49 -11.95
N ASP A 212 -8.13 6.81 -10.84
CA ASP A 212 -8.52 8.18 -10.49
C ASP A 212 -7.29 9.08 -10.32
N ARG A 213 -6.24 8.59 -9.63
CA ARG A 213 -4.98 9.32 -9.47
C ARG A 213 -4.32 9.63 -10.81
N LEU A 214 -4.29 8.69 -11.75
CA LEU A 214 -3.66 8.86 -13.06
C LEU A 214 -4.44 9.79 -14.00
N ARG A 215 -5.78 9.86 -13.86
CA ARG A 215 -6.64 10.74 -14.67
C ARG A 215 -6.80 12.15 -14.11
N ARG A 216 -6.50 12.39 -12.84
CA ARG A 216 -6.53 13.74 -12.27
C ARG A 216 -5.55 14.65 -13.03
N PRO A 217 -5.97 15.88 -13.40
CA PRO A 217 -5.04 16.86 -13.97
C PRO A 217 -3.90 17.05 -12.98
N ARG A 218 -2.65 16.80 -13.40
CA ARG A 218 -1.49 17.18 -12.59
C ARG A 218 -1.56 18.70 -12.43
N ALA A 219 -1.75 19.18 -11.20
CA ALA A 219 -1.55 20.59 -10.91
C ALA A 219 -0.15 20.94 -11.43
N LYS A 220 -0.03 22.02 -12.21
CA LYS A 220 1.27 22.50 -12.69
C LYS A 220 2.13 22.79 -11.46
N GLU A 221 3.01 21.87 -11.09
CA GLU A 221 4.08 22.16 -10.15
C GLU A 221 5.12 22.97 -10.94
N ASP A 222 5.04 24.29 -10.81
CA ASP A 222 6.17 25.15 -11.12
C ASP A 222 7.31 24.77 -10.16
N LYS A 223 8.24 23.92 -10.60
CA LYS A 223 9.70 24.04 -10.36
C LYS A 223 10.48 22.81 -10.82
N ALA A 224 11.61 23.11 -11.47
CA ALA A 224 12.80 22.29 -11.70
C ALA A 224 12.59 20.97 -12.46
N ILE A 225 13.02 20.98 -13.71
CA ILE A 225 13.21 19.81 -14.56
C ILE A 225 14.23 18.89 -13.88
N VAL A 226 13.73 17.90 -13.14
CA VAL A 226 14.38 16.62 -13.01
C VAL A 226 13.60 15.70 -13.93
N GLU A 227 14.23 15.21 -14.99
CA GLU A 227 13.68 14.14 -15.82
C GLU A 227 13.59 12.88 -14.97
N VAL A 228 12.52 12.81 -14.16
CA VAL A 228 12.03 11.54 -13.62
C VAL A 228 11.44 10.83 -14.82
N GLU A 229 11.94 9.61 -15.09
CA GLU A 229 11.41 8.70 -16.12
C GLU A 229 9.91 8.91 -16.24
N SER A 230 9.47 9.40 -17.40
CA SER A 230 8.06 9.62 -17.67
C SER A 230 7.38 8.25 -17.58
N LEU A 231 6.86 7.92 -16.40
CA LEU A 231 5.97 6.78 -16.20
C LEU A 231 4.94 6.85 -17.32
N ASN A 232 4.90 5.82 -18.16
CA ASN A 232 3.95 5.75 -19.26
C ASN A 232 2.54 5.63 -18.66
N VAL A 233 1.92 6.78 -18.38
CA VAL A 233 0.60 6.89 -17.76
C VAL A 233 -0.43 6.09 -18.54
N ASP A 234 -0.33 6.09 -19.87
CA ASP A 234 -1.22 5.33 -20.74
C ASP A 234 -1.07 3.83 -20.52
N GLN A 235 0.16 3.32 -20.40
CA GLN A 235 0.41 1.91 -20.07
C GLN A 235 -0.16 1.55 -18.69
N GLN A 236 0.06 2.39 -17.67
CA GLN A 236 -0.46 2.13 -16.32
C GLN A 236 -1.99 2.13 -16.28
N LEU A 237 -2.63 3.05 -17.01
CA LEU A 237 -4.08 3.07 -17.16
C LEU A 237 -4.59 1.81 -17.86
N ASP A 238 -3.92 1.39 -18.93
CA ASP A 238 -4.25 0.16 -19.66
C ASP A 238 -4.10 -1.09 -18.79
N ASP A 239 -3.05 -1.15 -17.97
CA ASP A 239 -2.84 -2.23 -17.01
C ASP A 239 -4.00 -2.27 -16.00
N MET A 240 -4.40 -1.13 -15.42
CA MET A 240 -5.52 -1.08 -14.47
C MET A 240 -6.86 -1.48 -15.10
N LEU A 241 -7.11 -1.09 -16.35
CA LEU A 241 -8.31 -1.49 -17.08
C LEU A 241 -8.32 -2.99 -17.37
N CYS A 242 -7.17 -3.55 -17.73
CA CYS A 242 -6.99 -4.99 -17.92
C CYS A 242 -7.26 -5.77 -16.62
N GLN A 243 -6.69 -5.31 -15.50
CA GLN A 243 -6.94 -5.90 -14.18
C GLN A 243 -8.43 -5.81 -13.77
N THR A 244 -9.08 -4.67 -14.03
CA THR A 244 -10.51 -4.49 -13.74
C THR A 244 -11.38 -5.42 -14.58
N LYS A 245 -11.04 -5.65 -15.86
CA LYS A 245 -11.74 -6.58 -16.73
C LYS A 245 -11.67 -8.02 -16.20
N LYS A 246 -10.49 -8.47 -15.75
CA LYS A 246 -10.32 -9.78 -15.10
C LYS A 246 -11.21 -9.94 -13.88
N LEU A 247 -11.31 -8.90 -13.05
CA LEU A 247 -12.20 -8.89 -11.89
C LEU A 247 -13.69 -8.99 -12.30
N ILE A 248 -14.11 -8.33 -13.38
CA ILE A 248 -15.48 -8.48 -13.90
C ILE A 248 -15.75 -9.93 -14.30
N ASP A 249 -14.82 -10.55 -15.02
CA ASP A 249 -14.96 -11.94 -15.48
C ASP A 249 -15.02 -12.93 -14.32
N ILE A 250 -14.23 -12.72 -13.26
CA ILE A 250 -14.31 -13.51 -12.01
C ILE A 250 -15.69 -13.36 -11.35
N LEU A 251 -16.17 -12.12 -11.20
CA LEU A 251 -17.44 -11.85 -10.54
C LEU A 251 -18.63 -12.43 -11.32
N GLN A 252 -18.58 -12.34 -12.65
CA GLN A 252 -19.57 -12.95 -13.54
C GLN A 252 -19.61 -14.47 -13.35
N ARG A 253 -18.44 -15.12 -13.26
CA ARG A 253 -18.35 -16.57 -12.98
C ARG A 253 -18.98 -16.92 -11.63
N TRP A 254 -18.64 -16.19 -10.56
CA TRP A 254 -19.19 -16.47 -9.24
C TRP A 254 -20.71 -16.32 -9.15
N HIS A 255 -21.29 -15.39 -9.90
CA HIS A 255 -22.74 -15.22 -9.91
C HIS A 255 -23.51 -16.15 -10.86
N THR A 256 -22.82 -16.98 -11.65
CA THR A 256 -23.38 -18.01 -12.57
C THR A 256 -24.77 -17.65 -13.11
N MET A 257 -24.82 -16.71 -14.06
CA MET A 257 -26.09 -16.19 -14.61
C MET A 257 -26.68 -17.16 -15.63
N LYS A 258 -27.92 -17.62 -15.40
CA LYS A 258 -28.69 -18.51 -16.29
C LYS A 258 -29.64 -17.75 -17.22
N ASP A 259 -29.75 -16.43 -17.07
CA ASP A 259 -30.63 -15.55 -17.82
C ASP A 259 -29.83 -14.62 -18.76
N GLU A 260 -30.42 -14.36 -19.93
CA GLU A 260 -29.81 -13.51 -20.96
C GLU A 260 -29.58 -12.09 -20.44
N ALA A 261 -30.55 -11.53 -19.70
CA ALA A 261 -30.47 -10.17 -19.14
C ALA A 261 -29.30 -9.99 -18.16
N GLY A 262 -29.04 -10.96 -17.28
CA GLY A 262 -27.90 -10.92 -16.36
C GLY A 262 -26.56 -10.99 -17.10
N THR A 263 -26.49 -11.83 -18.14
CA THR A 263 -25.30 -11.94 -18.99
C THR A 263 -25.02 -10.63 -19.72
N ILE A 264 -26.04 -10.02 -20.32
CA ILE A 264 -25.92 -8.72 -21.01
C ILE A 264 -25.46 -7.64 -20.02
N ALA A 265 -26.00 -7.60 -18.80
CA ALA A 265 -25.57 -6.60 -17.81
C ALA A 265 -24.06 -6.68 -17.50
N TYR A 266 -23.48 -7.88 -17.39
CA TYR A 266 -22.03 -8.03 -17.21
C TYR A 266 -21.22 -7.66 -18.46
N GLN A 267 -21.76 -7.93 -19.65
CA GLN A 267 -21.16 -7.50 -20.91
C GLN A 267 -21.16 -5.97 -21.02
N GLU A 268 -22.23 -5.30 -20.61
CA GLU A 268 -22.31 -3.83 -20.56
C GLU A 268 -21.29 -3.24 -19.58
N ILE A 269 -21.17 -3.78 -18.36
CA ILE A 269 -20.13 -3.35 -17.41
C ILE A 269 -18.73 -3.52 -18.01
N SER A 270 -18.50 -4.63 -18.73
CA SER A 270 -17.23 -4.88 -19.44
C SER A 270 -16.99 -3.86 -20.56
N GLY A 271 -18.03 -3.52 -21.33
CA GLY A 271 -17.99 -2.50 -22.37
C GLY A 271 -17.71 -1.11 -21.80
N LEU A 272 -18.29 -0.78 -20.64
CA LEU A 272 -18.00 0.46 -19.92
C LEU A 272 -16.53 0.55 -19.52
N VAL A 273 -15.94 -0.52 -18.98
CA VAL A 273 -14.49 -0.55 -18.69
C VAL A 273 -13.66 -0.35 -19.95
N ALA A 274 -14.01 -0.96 -21.07
CA ALA A 274 -13.30 -0.73 -22.33
C ALA A 274 -13.44 0.72 -22.82
N SER A 275 -14.61 1.34 -22.63
CA SER A 275 -14.87 2.72 -23.02
C SER A 275 -14.09 3.75 -22.21
N LEU A 276 -13.61 3.42 -21.00
CA LEU A 276 -12.77 4.30 -20.18
C LEU A 276 -11.39 4.60 -20.79
N LYS A 277 -11.02 3.90 -21.87
CA LYS A 277 -9.86 4.25 -22.71
C LYS A 277 -10.11 5.51 -23.52
N SER A 278 -11.33 5.71 -24.02
CA SER A 278 -11.65 6.88 -24.83
C SER A 278 -11.83 8.12 -23.96
N HIS A 279 -11.43 9.28 -24.47
CA HIS A 279 -11.62 10.57 -23.79
C HIS A 279 -13.07 11.06 -23.85
N SER A 280 -13.97 10.28 -24.44
CA SER A 280 -15.37 10.64 -24.73
C SER A 280 -16.34 10.31 -23.60
N VAL A 281 -15.86 9.74 -22.49
CA VAL A 281 -16.70 9.28 -21.38
C VAL A 281 -16.32 10.03 -20.12
N ASN A 282 -17.31 10.49 -19.36
CA ASN A 282 -17.09 10.98 -18.00
C ASN A 282 -16.62 9.80 -17.13
N SER A 283 -15.30 9.71 -16.98
CA SER A 283 -14.63 8.58 -16.32
C SER A 283 -15.03 8.48 -14.85
N THR A 284 -15.13 9.60 -14.14
CA THR A 284 -15.54 9.63 -12.72
C THR A 284 -16.90 8.98 -12.52
N ILE A 285 -17.94 9.42 -13.25
CA ILE A 285 -19.30 8.87 -13.12
C ILE A 285 -19.31 7.38 -13.51
N THR A 286 -18.57 7.02 -14.55
CA THR A 286 -18.53 5.63 -15.05
C THR A 286 -17.84 4.70 -14.05
N LEU A 287 -16.77 5.14 -13.41
CA LEU A 287 -16.08 4.36 -12.37
C LEU A 287 -16.94 4.20 -11.12
N GLU A 288 -17.59 5.26 -10.65
CA GLU A 288 -18.53 5.20 -9.52
C GLU A 288 -19.70 4.25 -9.82
N PHE A 289 -20.19 4.30 -11.06
CA PHE A 289 -21.20 3.38 -11.55
C PHE A 289 -20.70 1.95 -11.45
N ILE A 290 -19.58 1.61 -12.11
CA ILE A 290 -18.99 0.26 -12.08
C ILE A 290 -18.77 -0.19 -10.62
N ALA A 291 -18.29 0.68 -9.74
CA ALA A 291 -18.06 0.39 -8.34
C ALA A 291 -19.28 -0.01 -7.56
N THR A 292 -20.41 0.60 -7.86
CA THR A 292 -21.68 0.29 -7.23
C THR A 292 -22.15 -1.15 -7.54
N TYR A 293 -21.74 -1.71 -8.68
CA TYR A 293 -22.21 -3.02 -9.14
C TYR A 293 -21.18 -4.16 -8.96
N LEU A 294 -19.88 -3.86 -8.81
CA LEU A 294 -18.85 -4.86 -8.53
C LEU A 294 -18.70 -5.13 -7.02
N VAL A 295 -19.69 -5.78 -6.41
CA VAL A 295 -19.75 -5.99 -4.95
C VAL A 295 -19.65 -7.48 -4.58
N PRO A 296 -18.52 -7.95 -4.00
CA PRO A 296 -18.34 -9.34 -3.56
C PRO A 296 -19.28 -9.76 -2.42
N ARG A 297 -19.72 -8.82 -1.57
CA ARG A 297 -20.60 -9.13 -0.43
C ARG A 297 -21.91 -9.80 -0.85
N LEU A 298 -22.43 -9.50 -2.04
CA LEU A 298 -23.64 -10.13 -2.58
C LEU A 298 -23.39 -11.57 -3.04
N VAL A 299 -22.18 -11.84 -3.51
CA VAL A 299 -21.71 -13.16 -3.94
C VAL A 299 -21.69 -14.12 -2.75
N LEU A 300 -21.21 -13.68 -1.59
CA LEU A 300 -21.20 -14.48 -0.36
C LEU A 300 -22.63 -14.82 0.15
N HIS A 301 -23.63 -14.07 -0.30
CA HIS A 301 -25.04 -14.36 -0.04
C HIS A 301 -25.70 -15.13 -1.19
N GLU A 302 -24.92 -15.55 -2.19
CA GLU A 302 -25.31 -16.35 -3.36
C GLU A 302 -26.54 -15.81 -4.11
N LYS A 303 -26.74 -14.49 -4.10
CA LYS A 303 -27.85 -13.87 -4.84
C LYS A 303 -27.32 -13.39 -6.18
N PRO A 304 -27.96 -13.76 -7.31
CA PRO A 304 -27.67 -13.09 -8.56
C PRO A 304 -27.97 -11.60 -8.42
N LEU A 305 -27.36 -10.78 -9.29
CA LEU A 305 -27.74 -9.38 -9.49
C LEU A 305 -29.26 -9.25 -9.53
N SER A 306 -29.80 -8.38 -8.69
CA SER A 306 -31.23 -8.16 -8.66
C SER A 306 -31.72 -7.56 -9.98
N GLN A 307 -32.97 -7.86 -10.36
CA GLN A 307 -33.59 -7.30 -11.57
C GLN A 307 -33.50 -5.76 -11.61
N LYS A 308 -33.61 -5.09 -10.45
CA LYS A 308 -33.42 -3.65 -10.32
C LYS A 308 -32.02 -3.21 -10.79
N ARG A 309 -30.97 -3.91 -10.33
CA ARG A 309 -29.59 -3.61 -10.71
C ARG A 309 -29.32 -3.93 -12.19
N GLN A 310 -29.79 -5.09 -12.66
CA GLN A 310 -29.71 -5.44 -14.09
C GLN A 310 -30.33 -4.33 -14.95
N ARG A 311 -31.56 -3.90 -14.64
CA ARG A 311 -32.21 -2.80 -15.36
C ARG A 311 -31.42 -1.50 -15.28
N SER A 312 -30.88 -1.14 -14.12
CA SER A 312 -30.04 0.06 -13.98
C SER A 312 -28.80 0.02 -14.89
N ILE A 313 -28.12 -1.13 -14.95
CA ILE A 313 -26.98 -1.37 -15.85
C ILE A 313 -27.40 -1.24 -17.31
N LEU A 314 -28.45 -1.96 -17.72
CA LEU A 314 -28.94 -1.93 -19.11
C LEU A 314 -29.47 -0.55 -19.53
N SER A 315 -29.96 0.25 -18.58
CA SER A 315 -30.46 1.60 -18.82
C SER A 315 -29.38 2.68 -18.74
N TYR A 316 -28.14 2.33 -18.36
CA TYR A 316 -27.04 3.27 -18.23
C TYR A 316 -26.64 3.80 -19.61
N LYS A 317 -27.33 4.85 -20.04
CA LYS A 317 -26.95 5.64 -21.19
C LYS A 317 -25.85 6.59 -20.72
N VAL A 318 -24.64 6.40 -21.26
CA VAL A 318 -23.52 7.33 -21.10
C VAL A 318 -24.07 8.74 -21.29
N ILE A 319 -24.09 9.53 -20.22
CA ILE A 319 -24.49 10.94 -20.26
C ILE A 319 -23.50 11.58 -21.25
N LYS A 320 -24.04 11.99 -22.40
CA LYS A 320 -23.29 12.66 -23.47
C LYS A 320 -22.80 14.03 -23.03
#